data_AF-X0T2Z3-F1
#
_entry.id   AF-X0T2Z3-F1
#
_cell.length_a   1.000
_cell.length_b   1.000
_cell.length_c   1.000
_cell.angle_alpha   90.00
_cell.angle_beta   90.00
_cell.angle_gamma   90.00
#
_symmetry.space_group_name_H-M   'P 1'
#
loop_
_entity.id
_entity.type
_entity.pdbx_description
1 polymer ?
#
loop_
_entity_poly.entity_id
_entity_poly.type
_entity_poly.pdbx_seq_one_letter_code
_entity_poly.pdbx_strand_id
1 'polypeptide(L)'
;MNSNSRDNEYNLAIKNLFHGEIMERASAARQIGHFKDGRATNILVRALNSEEDSIVISRIIEAMGEVSDAKVTMVIVELLKR
;
A
#
# COMPACT_ATOMS: atom_id res chain seq x y z
N MET A 1 22.87 -1.45 0.46
CA MET A 1 21.94 -1.05 -0.61
C MET A 1 22.20 0.40 -0.95
N ASN A 2 22.49 0.74 -2.20
CA ASN A 2 22.62 2.15 -2.62
C ASN A 2 21.22 2.78 -2.66
N SER A 3 21.13 4.12 -2.58
CA SER A 3 19.84 4.84 -2.61
C SER A 3 18.99 4.46 -3.84
N ASN A 4 19.64 4.27 -4.98
CA ASN A 4 18.99 3.96 -6.26
C ASN A 4 18.27 2.60 -6.26
N SER A 5 18.79 1.58 -5.59
CA SER A 5 18.16 0.25 -5.52
C SER A 5 16.86 0.30 -4.73
N ARG A 6 16.87 0.99 -3.58
CA ARG A 6 15.69 1.10 -2.71
C ARG A 6 14.57 1.89 -3.39
N ASP A 7 14.90 2.98 -4.07
CA ASP A 7 13.90 3.78 -4.80
C ASP A 7 13.33 3.01 -5.99
N ASN A 8 14.14 2.20 -6.68
CA ASN A 8 13.67 1.31 -7.75
C ASN A 8 12.73 0.23 -7.23
N GLU A 9 13.08 -0.42 -6.12
CA GLU A 9 12.22 -1.42 -5.45
C GLU A 9 10.89 -0.80 -5.00
N TYR A 10 10.94 0.41 -4.45
CA TYR A 10 9.74 1.16 -4.05
C TYR A 10 8.84 1.46 -5.26
N ASN A 11 9.41 1.99 -6.35
CA ASN A 11 8.65 2.30 -7.56
C ASN A 11 8.08 1.04 -8.24
N LEU A 12 8.82 -0.06 -8.22
CA LEU A 12 8.35 -1.35 -8.74
C LEU A 12 7.18 -1.88 -7.91
N ALA A 13 7.25 -1.77 -6.58
CA ALA A 13 6.15 -2.16 -5.70
C ALA A 13 4.90 -1.33 -6.00
N ILE A 14 5.02 -0.01 -6.19
CA ILE A 14 3.89 0.84 -6.58
C ILE A 14 3.30 0.37 -7.91
N LYS A 15 4.13 0.12 -8.93
CA LYS A 15 3.65 -0.36 -10.23
C LYS A 15 2.87 -1.66 -10.08
N ASN A 16 3.41 -2.63 -9.35
CA ASN A 16 2.80 -3.93 -9.16
C ASN A 16 1.50 -3.84 -8.35
N LEU A 17 1.39 -2.91 -7.40
CA LEU A 17 0.16 -2.69 -6.62
C LEU A 17 -1.04 -2.33 -7.50
N PHE A 18 -0.85 -1.61 -8.61
CA PHE A 18 -1.96 -1.19 -9.49
C PHE A 18 -2.13 -2.04 -10.75
N HIS A 19 -1.09 -2.78 -11.15
CA HIS A 19 -1.05 -3.42 -12.48
C HIS A 19 -0.68 -4.90 -12.44
N GLY A 20 -0.37 -5.45 -11.26
CA GLY A 20 -0.07 -6.86 -11.12
C GLY A 20 -1.33 -7.73 -11.03
N GLU A 21 -1.11 -9.03 -11.14
CA GLU A 21 -2.08 -10.05 -10.77
C GLU A 21 -2.38 -10.01 -9.27
N ILE A 22 -3.48 -10.64 -8.83
CA ILE A 22 -3.97 -10.57 -7.43
C ILE A 22 -2.84 -10.80 -6.41
N MET A 23 -2.02 -11.84 -6.60
CA MET A 23 -0.93 -12.16 -5.69
C MET A 23 0.24 -11.17 -5.77
N GLU A 24 0.49 -10.58 -6.94
CA GLU A 24 1.51 -9.54 -7.11
C GLU A 24 1.08 -8.24 -6.43
N ARG A 25 -0.20 -7.85 -6.54
CA ARG A 25 -0.74 -6.68 -5.82
C ARG A 25 -0.68 -6.86 -4.31
N ALA A 26 -1.06 -8.04 -3.82
CA ALA A 26 -0.97 -8.37 -2.39
C ALA A 26 0.48 -8.33 -1.86
N SER A 27 1.43 -8.87 -2.64
CA SER A 27 2.86 -8.83 -2.30
C SER A 27 3.40 -7.39 -2.32
N ALA A 28 3.01 -6.62 -3.33
CA ALA A 28 3.39 -5.23 -3.48
C ALA A 28 2.88 -4.36 -2.33
N ALA A 29 1.62 -4.53 -1.91
CA ALA A 29 1.07 -3.84 -0.74
C ALA A 29 1.92 -4.09 0.51
N ARG A 30 2.25 -5.36 0.80
CA ARG A 30 3.11 -5.74 1.92
C ARG A 30 4.49 -5.10 1.83
N GLN A 31 5.10 -5.14 0.65
CA GLN A 31 6.41 -4.52 0.42
C GLN A 31 6.38 -3.01 0.68
N ILE A 32 5.31 -2.32 0.25
CA ILE A 32 5.09 -0.89 0.50
C ILE A 32 5.02 -0.59 2.00
N GLY A 33 4.28 -1.40 2.77
CA GLY A 33 4.23 -1.29 4.24
C GLY A 33 5.60 -1.38 4.90
N HIS A 34 6.41 -2.35 4.47
CA HIS A 34 7.74 -2.61 5.02
C HIS A 34 8.74 -1.47 4.80
N PHE A 35 8.54 -0.63 3.78
CA PHE A 35 9.38 0.56 3.62
C PHE A 35 9.15 1.60 4.72
N LYS A 36 8.00 1.54 5.43
CA LYS A 36 7.58 2.46 6.50
C LYS A 36 7.73 3.93 6.10
N ASP A 37 7.37 4.20 4.85
CA ASP A 37 7.53 5.51 4.24
C ASP A 37 6.19 6.24 4.22
N GLY A 38 6.10 7.37 4.92
CA GLY A 38 4.87 8.19 4.96
C GLY A 38 4.42 8.69 3.58
N ARG A 39 5.29 8.68 2.56
CA ARG A 39 4.91 8.98 1.17
C ARG A 39 3.92 7.94 0.61
N ALA A 40 3.88 6.73 1.17
CA ALA A 40 2.99 5.66 0.76
C ALA A 40 1.53 5.89 1.13
N THR A 41 1.22 6.74 2.12
CA THR A 41 -0.13 6.95 2.63
C THR A 41 -1.13 7.22 1.50
N ASN A 42 -0.88 8.22 0.66
CA ASN A 42 -1.79 8.58 -0.44
C ASN A 42 -1.90 7.47 -1.51
N ILE A 43 -0.82 6.71 -1.70
CA ILE A 43 -0.78 5.61 -2.67
C ILE A 43 -1.66 4.45 -2.21
N LEU A 44 -1.52 4.05 -0.95
CA LEU A 44 -2.31 2.97 -0.35
C LEU A 44 -3.79 3.34 -0.27
N VAL A 45 -4.11 4.59 0.05
CA VAL A 45 -5.49 5.10 0.02
C VAL A 45 -6.09 4.99 -1.37
N ARG A 46 -5.34 5.37 -2.41
CA ARG A 46 -5.82 5.23 -3.79
C ARG A 46 -6.05 3.77 -4.17
N ALA A 47 -5.11 2.88 -3.81
CA ALA A 47 -5.23 1.45 -4.08
C ALA A 47 -6.45 0.84 -3.39
N LEU A 48 -6.70 1.19 -2.12
CA LEU A 48 -7.85 0.71 -1.36
C LEU A 48 -9.20 1.12 -1.98
N ASN A 49 -9.28 2.30 -2.59
CA ASN A 49 -10.50 2.77 -3.25
C ASN A 49 -10.76 2.09 -4.62
N SER A 50 -9.75 1.48 -5.23
CA SER A 50 -9.86 0.84 -6.55
C SER A 50 -9.76 -0.68 -6.52
N GLU A 51 -9.48 -1.27 -5.37
CA GLU A 51 -9.30 -2.71 -5.23
C GLU A 51 -10.63 -3.39 -4.88
N GLU A 52 -10.86 -4.54 -5.51
CA GLU A 52 -12.07 -5.35 -5.30
C GLU A 52 -11.73 -6.70 -4.65
N ASP A 53 -10.49 -7.17 -4.76
CA ASP A 53 -10.06 -8.44 -4.17
C ASP A 53 -9.85 -8.31 -2.66
N SER A 54 -10.59 -9.12 -1.90
CA SER A 54 -10.56 -9.10 -0.43
C SER A 54 -9.18 -9.41 0.18
N ILE A 55 -8.36 -10.25 -0.47
CA ILE A 55 -7.02 -10.59 0.01
C ILE A 55 -6.10 -9.38 -0.17
N VAL A 56 -6.18 -8.72 -1.33
CA VAL A 56 -5.39 -7.52 -1.60
C VAL A 56 -5.81 -6.36 -0.68
N ILE A 57 -7.12 -6.14 -0.47
CA ILE A 57 -7.65 -5.15 0.46
C ILE A 57 -7.06 -5.35 1.86
N SER A 58 -7.07 -6.59 2.38
CA SER A 58 -6.50 -6.89 3.70
C SER A 58 -5.02 -6.52 3.79
N ARG A 59 -4.25 -6.73 2.71
CA ARG A 59 -2.82 -6.38 2.67
C ARG A 59 -2.57 -4.89 2.55
N ILE A 60 -3.43 -4.16 1.83
CA ILE A 60 -3.37 -2.70 1.77
C ILE A 60 -3.61 -2.10 3.16
N ILE A 61 -4.62 -2.59 3.89
CA ILE A 61 -4.93 -2.12 5.25
C ILE A 61 -3.78 -2.43 6.22
N GLU A 62 -3.21 -3.63 6.16
CA GLU A 62 -2.03 -4.01 6.96
C GLU A 62 -0.85 -3.05 6.68
N ALA A 63 -0.55 -2.82 5.40
CA ALA A 63 0.52 -1.90 4.99
C ALA A 63 0.29 -0.46 5.46
N MET A 64 -0.95 0.01 5.44
CA MET A 64 -1.32 1.32 5.98
C MET A 64 -1.02 1.41 7.49
N GLY A 65 -1.26 0.34 8.25
CA GLY A 65 -0.88 0.25 9.66
C GLY A 65 0.64 0.29 9.87
N GLU A 66 1.41 -0.42 9.03
CA GLU A 66 2.87 -0.45 9.11
C GLU A 66 3.54 0.90 8.84
N VAL A 67 2.98 1.68 7.91
CA VAL A 67 3.44 3.05 7.62
C VAL A 67 3.28 3.97 8.84
N SER A 68 2.35 3.65 9.76
CA SER A 68 2.14 4.36 11.04
C SER A 68 1.94 5.88 10.90
N ASP A 69 1.43 6.33 9.75
CA ASP A 69 1.05 7.73 9.55
C ASP A 69 -0.32 7.98 10.20
N ALA A 70 -0.39 8.91 11.15
CA ALA A 70 -1.64 9.24 11.85
C ALA A 70 -2.81 9.56 10.89
N LYS A 71 -2.52 10.06 9.68
CA LYS A 71 -3.53 10.33 8.64
C LYS A 71 -4.26 9.08 8.18
N VAL A 72 -3.61 7.91 8.23
CA VAL A 72 -4.20 6.61 7.86
C VAL A 72 -5.45 6.33 8.67
N THR A 73 -5.45 6.66 9.96
CA THR A 73 -6.56 6.38 10.87
C THR A 73 -7.85 7.04 10.41
N MET A 74 -7.79 8.31 10.00
CA MET A 74 -8.96 9.03 9.49
C MET A 74 -9.47 8.41 8.19
N VAL A 75 -8.58 7.98 7.31
CA VAL A 75 -8.96 7.38 6.03
C VAL A 75 -9.63 6.01 6.22
N ILE A 76 -9.12 5.17 7.13
CA ILE A 76 -9.74 3.88 7.45
C ILE A 76 -11.13 4.09 8.05
N VAL A 77 -11.31 5.04 8.97
CA VAL A 77 -12.62 5.35 9.55
C VAL A 77 -13.63 5.78 8.49
N GLU A 78 -13.21 6.61 7.52
CA GLU A 78 -14.09 7.04 6.44
C GLU A 78 -14.46 5.88 5.49
N LEU A 79 -13.54 4.95 5.25
CA LEU A 79 -13.80 3.77 4.44
C LEU A 79 -14.82 2.82 5.10
N LEU A 80 -14.70 2.58 6.41
CA LEU A 80 -15.59 1.68 7.16
C LEU A 80 -17.02 2.20 7.32
N LYS A 81 -17.26 3.49 7.03
CA LYS A 81 -18.59 4.10 7.07
C LYS A 81 -19.38 3.96 5.78
N ARG A 82 -18.74 3.51 4.70
CA ARG A 82 -19.39 3.26 3.41
C ARG A 82 -20.00 1.86 3.38
#